data_AF-G4CN02-F1
#
_entry.id   AF-G4CN02-F1
#
_cell.length_a   1.000
_cell.length_b   1.000
_cell.length_c   1.000
_cell.angle_alpha   90.00
_cell.angle_beta   90.00
_cell.angle_gamma   90.00
#
_symmetry.space_group_name_H-M   'P 1'
#
loop_
_entity.id
_entity.type
_entity.pdbx_description
1 polymer ?
#
loop_
_entity_poly.entity_id
_entity_poly.type
_entity_poly.pdbx_seq_one_letter_code
_entity_poly.pdbx_strand_id
1 'polypeptide(L)'
;MFNFIYDYLFKKIEFDEIMINCIDEIQSIQWGENVGKPLKNIECKYKILQITNDNDALNYLKYEDNYKDIVCLENLLNEGNNRTTRYLSNYKKREYDGEWNRVTDKANKIIDFKKIENKELLFNKKYNSSVNLYLSRFIYQYLHCLYFKRYDKNIPSFGLDIFDIYRNGHLILGWKGSFPSPPPAREIMPEEGILLVW
;
A
#
# COMPACT_ATOMS: atom_id res chain seq x y z
N MET A 1 38.81 -16.41 5.17
CA MET A 1 38.11 -17.28 4.19
C MET A 1 36.67 -17.64 4.60
N PHE A 2 36.15 -17.16 5.74
CA PHE A 2 34.76 -17.39 6.16
C PHE A 2 33.75 -16.33 5.67
N ASN A 3 34.19 -15.08 5.41
CA ASN A 3 33.29 -14.01 4.94
C ASN A 3 32.85 -14.15 3.48
N PHE A 4 33.64 -14.79 2.62
CA PHE A 4 33.33 -14.91 1.19
C PHE A 4 32.20 -15.92 0.89
N ILE A 5 32.04 -16.96 1.73
CA ILE A 5 30.99 -17.98 1.56
C ILE A 5 29.63 -17.45 2.07
N TYR A 6 29.64 -16.58 3.08
CA TYR A 6 28.42 -15.98 3.63
C TYR A 6 27.76 -14.99 2.64
N ASP A 7 28.57 -14.16 1.98
CA ASP A 7 28.08 -13.22 0.95
C ASP A 7 27.63 -13.92 -0.34
N TYR A 8 28.16 -15.12 -0.65
CA TYR A 8 27.77 -15.89 -1.83
C TYR A 8 26.45 -16.66 -1.66
N LEU A 9 26.12 -17.06 -0.42
CA LEU A 9 24.89 -17.79 -0.10
C LEU A 9 23.68 -16.86 0.14
N PHE A 10 23.92 -15.60 0.52
CA PHE A 10 22.88 -14.60 0.71
C PHE A 10 23.10 -13.42 -0.25
N LYS A 11 22.57 -13.52 -1.48
CA LYS A 11 22.43 -12.34 -2.35
C LYS A 11 21.70 -11.26 -1.57
N LYS A 12 22.43 -10.22 -1.15
CA LYS A 12 21.89 -9.04 -0.50
C LYS A 12 20.99 -8.33 -1.52
N ILE A 13 19.73 -8.09 -1.16
CA ILE A 13 18.89 -7.25 -1.99
C ILE A 13 19.44 -5.83 -1.93
N GLU A 14 19.78 -5.28 -3.08
CA GLU A 14 20.07 -3.86 -3.24
C GLU A 14 18.86 -3.19 -3.87
N PHE A 15 18.41 -2.10 -3.23
CA PHE A 15 17.44 -1.20 -3.82
C PHE A 15 18.19 -0.33 -4.81
N ASP A 16 17.69 -0.28 -6.03
CA ASP A 16 18.26 0.58 -7.07
C ASP A 16 17.87 2.04 -6.82
N GLU A 17 18.43 2.93 -7.62
CA GLU A 17 18.19 4.37 -7.53
C GLU A 17 16.68 4.71 -7.61
N ILE A 18 15.91 4.00 -8.42
CA ILE A 18 14.46 4.20 -8.54
C ILE A 18 13.77 3.92 -7.20
N MET A 19 14.06 2.78 -6.58
CA MET A 19 13.48 2.44 -5.28
C MET A 19 13.92 3.41 -4.18
N ILE A 20 15.18 3.84 -4.18
CA ILE A 20 15.67 4.83 -3.21
C ILE A 20 14.93 6.17 -3.38
N ASN A 21 14.79 6.66 -4.62
CA ASN A 21 14.04 7.89 -4.89
C ASN A 21 12.57 7.80 -4.44
N CYS A 22 11.92 6.65 -4.67
CA CYS A 22 10.56 6.43 -4.18
C CYS A 22 10.48 6.39 -2.64
N ILE A 23 11.52 5.91 -1.96
CA ILE A 23 11.57 5.88 -0.50
C ILE A 23 11.76 7.28 0.07
N ASP A 24 12.63 8.08 -0.53
CA ASP A 24 12.79 9.48 -0.16
C ASP A 24 11.47 10.25 -0.36
N GLU A 25 10.77 9.98 -1.46
CA GLU A 25 9.43 10.50 -1.71
C GLU A 25 8.44 10.08 -0.61
N ILE A 26 8.31 8.78 -0.30
CA ILE A 26 7.43 8.26 0.76
C ILE A 26 7.66 8.97 2.09
N GLN A 27 8.93 9.17 2.46
CA GLN A 27 9.30 9.83 3.72
C GLN A 27 9.01 11.34 3.74
N SER A 28 8.76 11.94 2.58
CA SER A 28 8.42 13.35 2.39
C SER A 28 6.92 13.62 2.25
N ILE A 29 6.11 12.58 2.00
CA ILE A 29 4.65 12.68 1.86
C ILE A 29 4.04 13.36 3.10
N GLN A 30 3.21 14.36 2.86
CA GLN A 30 2.38 14.98 3.89
C GLN A 30 1.04 14.23 3.98
N TRP A 31 1.07 13.09 4.64
CA TRP A 31 -0.09 12.19 4.80
C TRP A 31 -1.30 12.93 5.37
N GLY A 32 -2.41 12.91 4.64
CA GLY A 32 -3.66 13.54 5.06
C GLY A 32 -3.67 15.07 5.03
N GLU A 33 -2.71 15.74 4.37
CA GLU A 33 -2.71 17.21 4.27
C GLU A 33 -3.84 17.74 3.37
N ASN A 34 -4.25 16.95 2.37
CA ASN A 34 -5.23 17.34 1.36
C ASN A 34 -6.58 16.65 1.49
N VAL A 35 -6.83 15.91 2.57
CA VAL A 35 -8.15 15.33 2.83
C VAL A 35 -9.25 16.40 2.84
N GLY A 36 -10.38 16.10 2.20
CA GLY A 36 -11.51 17.01 2.05
C GLY A 36 -11.34 18.06 0.95
N LYS A 37 -10.13 18.22 0.39
CA LYS A 37 -9.89 19.11 -0.77
C LYS A 37 -10.16 18.35 -2.07
N PRO A 38 -10.61 19.01 -3.15
CA PRO A 38 -10.84 18.34 -4.43
C PRO A 38 -9.62 17.60 -4.95
N LEU A 39 -9.81 16.37 -5.45
CA LEU A 39 -8.76 15.60 -6.13
C LEU A 39 -8.37 16.32 -7.42
N LYS A 40 -7.08 16.64 -7.58
CA LYS A 40 -6.54 17.29 -8.78
C LYS A 40 -5.35 16.49 -9.29
N ASN A 41 -5.34 16.20 -10.60
CA ASN A 41 -4.23 15.52 -11.28
C ASN A 41 -3.83 14.18 -10.63
N ILE A 42 -4.80 13.40 -10.15
CA ILE A 42 -4.56 12.06 -9.58
C ILE A 42 -4.54 11.02 -10.71
N GLU A 43 -3.44 10.30 -10.82
CA GLU A 43 -3.30 9.13 -11.69
C GLU A 43 -3.75 7.87 -10.94
N CYS A 44 -4.97 7.41 -11.22
CA CYS A 44 -5.50 6.19 -10.64
C CYS A 44 -6.41 5.48 -11.64
N LYS A 45 -6.21 4.18 -11.86
CA LYS A 45 -7.00 3.40 -12.83
C LYS A 45 -8.40 3.04 -12.32
N TYR A 46 -8.65 3.20 -11.02
CA TYR A 46 -9.92 2.88 -10.39
C TYR A 46 -10.89 4.05 -10.48
N LYS A 47 -12.19 3.76 -10.53
CA LYS A 47 -13.21 4.78 -10.27
C LYS A 47 -13.06 5.27 -8.84
N ILE A 48 -13.08 6.58 -8.65
CA ILE A 48 -12.98 7.20 -7.33
C ILE A 48 -14.33 7.82 -6.96
N LEU A 49 -14.79 7.54 -5.75
CA LEU A 49 -15.81 8.33 -5.07
C LEU A 49 -15.11 9.15 -3.99
N GLN A 50 -15.07 10.46 -4.20
CA GLN A 50 -14.50 11.38 -3.23
C GLN A 50 -15.49 11.67 -2.10
N ILE A 51 -15.03 11.54 -0.86
CA ILE A 51 -15.76 11.87 0.36
C ILE A 51 -15.17 13.16 0.92
N THR A 52 -15.89 14.27 0.79
CA THR A 52 -15.41 15.59 1.24
C THR A 52 -15.84 15.95 2.65
N ASN A 53 -16.75 15.16 3.25
CA ASN A 53 -17.21 15.37 4.62
C ASN A 53 -16.35 14.58 5.61
N ASP A 54 -15.75 15.30 6.57
CA ASP A 54 -14.83 14.70 7.55
C ASP A 54 -15.50 13.63 8.41
N ASN A 55 -16.76 13.83 8.83
CA ASN A 55 -17.46 12.85 9.67
C ASN A 55 -17.74 11.56 8.88
N ASP A 56 -18.15 11.66 7.63
CA ASP A 56 -18.38 10.50 6.77
C ASP A 56 -17.07 9.73 6.54
N ALA A 57 -15.99 10.45 6.23
CA ALA A 57 -14.68 9.84 6.00
C ALA A 57 -14.13 9.14 7.26
N LEU A 58 -14.21 9.80 8.41
CA LEU A 58 -13.83 9.21 9.69
C LEU A 58 -14.71 8.01 10.06
N ASN A 59 -15.99 8.01 9.68
CA ASN A 59 -16.86 6.84 9.88
C ASN A 59 -16.43 5.65 9.02
N TYR A 60 -16.03 5.86 7.76
CA TYR A 60 -15.46 4.79 6.95
C TYR A 60 -14.18 4.21 7.55
N LEU A 61 -13.28 5.06 8.06
CA LEU A 61 -12.02 4.65 8.68
C LEU A 61 -12.17 3.95 10.04
N LYS A 62 -13.34 4.06 10.69
CA LYS A 62 -13.64 3.36 11.95
C LYS A 62 -14.04 1.90 11.75
N TYR A 63 -14.43 1.50 10.55
CA TYR A 63 -14.83 0.12 10.30
C TYR A 63 -13.61 -0.79 10.29
N GLU A 64 -13.55 -1.73 11.23
CA GLU A 64 -12.53 -2.78 11.29
C GLU A 64 -12.89 -3.98 10.40
N ASP A 65 -14.20 -4.19 10.16
CA ASP A 65 -14.74 -5.22 9.28
C ASP A 65 -15.46 -4.62 8.08
N ASN A 66 -15.68 -5.44 7.04
CA ASN A 66 -16.50 -5.05 5.91
C ASN A 66 -17.93 -4.75 6.39
N TYR A 67 -18.51 -3.65 5.89
CA TYR A 67 -19.84 -3.20 6.26
C TYR A 67 -20.70 -2.98 5.02
N LYS A 68 -21.80 -3.73 4.91
CA LYS A 68 -22.67 -3.75 3.72
C LYS A 68 -21.86 -4.05 2.44
N ASP A 69 -21.84 -3.12 1.50
CA ASP A 69 -21.10 -3.16 0.23
C ASP A 69 -19.75 -2.43 0.31
N ILE A 70 -19.24 -2.17 1.53
CA ILE A 70 -17.98 -1.47 1.75
C ILE A 70 -16.96 -2.45 2.35
N VAL A 71 -15.86 -2.64 1.64
CA VAL A 71 -14.65 -3.27 2.17
C VAL A 71 -13.86 -2.22 2.94
N CYS A 72 -13.56 -2.49 4.21
CA CYS A 72 -12.78 -1.57 5.03
C CYS A 72 -11.35 -1.41 4.49
N LEU A 73 -10.67 -0.33 4.90
CA LEU A 73 -9.31 -0.03 4.44
C LEU A 73 -8.35 -1.22 4.68
N GLU A 74 -8.43 -1.86 5.84
CA GLU A 74 -7.57 -3.00 6.15
C GLU A 74 -7.76 -4.16 5.15
N ASN A 75 -9.01 -4.56 4.92
CA ASN A 75 -9.33 -5.66 4.02
C ASN A 75 -9.04 -5.32 2.56
N LEU A 76 -9.14 -4.06 2.16
CA LEU A 76 -8.71 -3.60 0.84
C LEU A 76 -7.20 -3.76 0.65
N LEU A 77 -6.38 -3.32 1.61
CA LEU A 77 -4.93 -3.49 1.56
C LEU A 77 -4.55 -4.98 1.58
N ASN A 78 -5.24 -5.77 2.42
CA ASN A 78 -5.06 -7.22 2.47
C ASN A 78 -5.39 -7.88 1.13
N GLU A 79 -6.48 -7.48 0.47
CA GLU A 79 -6.84 -8.01 -0.84
C GLU A 79 -5.73 -7.76 -1.86
N GLY A 80 -5.27 -6.52 -1.99
CA GLY A 80 -4.18 -6.20 -2.91
C GLY A 80 -2.92 -7.02 -2.62
N ASN A 81 -2.54 -7.15 -1.33
CA ASN A 81 -1.38 -7.93 -0.92
C ASN A 81 -1.57 -9.44 -1.19
N ASN A 82 -2.77 -9.97 -0.97
CA ASN A 82 -3.11 -11.37 -1.22
C ASN A 82 -3.03 -11.69 -2.71
N ARG A 83 -3.47 -10.80 -3.61
CA ARG A 83 -3.34 -11.02 -5.05
C ARG A 83 -1.89 -11.04 -5.50
N THR A 84 -1.05 -10.11 -4.99
CA THR A 84 0.40 -10.10 -5.27
C THR A 84 1.08 -11.37 -4.74
N THR A 85 0.86 -11.71 -3.47
CA THR A 85 1.48 -12.91 -2.86
C THR A 85 1.01 -14.21 -3.52
N ARG A 86 -0.27 -14.30 -3.91
CA ARG A 86 -0.79 -15.47 -4.65
C ARG A 86 -0.24 -15.58 -6.06
N TYR A 87 -0.05 -14.45 -6.75
CA TYR A 87 0.63 -14.48 -8.05
C TYR A 87 2.07 -14.95 -7.90
N LEU A 88 2.80 -14.40 -6.93
CA LEU A 88 4.18 -14.78 -6.67
C LEU A 88 4.29 -16.26 -6.29
N SER A 89 3.45 -16.77 -5.40
CA SER A 89 3.48 -18.18 -5.00
C SER A 89 3.13 -19.15 -6.13
N ASN A 90 2.22 -18.76 -7.03
CA ASN A 90 1.81 -19.58 -8.17
C ASN A 90 2.81 -19.57 -9.32
N TYR A 91 3.43 -18.42 -9.62
CA TYR A 91 4.17 -18.20 -10.87
C TYR A 91 5.65 -17.81 -10.68
N LYS A 92 6.04 -17.35 -9.49
CA LYS A 92 7.36 -16.81 -9.14
C LYS A 92 7.83 -17.27 -7.75
N LYS A 93 7.60 -18.55 -7.45
CA LYS A 93 7.78 -19.09 -6.09
C LYS A 93 9.20 -18.92 -5.56
N ARG A 94 10.21 -19.03 -6.42
CA ARG A 94 11.63 -18.88 -6.03
C ARG A 94 11.93 -17.45 -5.57
N GLU A 95 11.41 -16.47 -6.30
CA GLU A 95 11.51 -15.05 -5.98
C GLU A 95 10.73 -14.73 -4.71
N TYR A 96 9.52 -15.28 -4.56
CA TYR A 96 8.72 -15.14 -3.35
C TYR A 96 9.46 -15.61 -2.09
N ASP A 97 9.88 -16.88 -2.07
CA ASP A 97 10.48 -17.53 -0.90
C ASP A 97 11.81 -16.85 -0.49
N GLY A 98 12.53 -16.28 -1.46
CA GLY A 98 13.84 -15.68 -1.24
C GLY A 98 13.82 -14.17 -0.97
N GLU A 99 12.93 -13.42 -1.62
CA GLU A 99 13.04 -11.96 -1.72
C GLU A 99 11.99 -11.20 -0.92
N TRP A 100 10.80 -11.77 -0.70
CA TRP A 100 9.68 -11.07 -0.03
C TRP A 100 10.08 -10.50 1.33
N ASN A 101 10.63 -11.35 2.20
CA ASN A 101 11.08 -10.95 3.54
C ASN A 101 12.32 -10.05 3.50
N ARG A 102 13.21 -10.23 2.51
CA ARG A 102 14.41 -9.40 2.37
C ARG A 102 14.07 -7.98 1.96
N VAL A 103 13.03 -7.77 1.14
CA VAL A 103 12.51 -6.44 0.82
C VAL A 103 12.00 -5.75 2.09
N THR A 104 11.23 -6.47 2.92
CA THR A 104 10.75 -5.98 4.23
C THR A 104 11.90 -5.63 5.16
N ASP A 105 12.89 -6.51 5.32
CA ASP A 105 14.06 -6.28 6.17
C ASP A 105 14.88 -5.07 5.70
N LYS A 106 14.98 -4.88 4.39
CA LYS A 106 15.68 -3.74 3.82
C LYS A 106 14.91 -2.45 4.06
N ALA A 107 13.58 -2.45 3.85
CA ALA A 107 12.70 -1.32 4.13
C ALA A 107 12.81 -0.86 5.59
N ASN A 108 12.79 -1.79 6.54
CA ASN A 108 12.97 -1.50 7.97
C ASN A 108 14.31 -0.81 8.33
N LYS A 109 15.35 -0.97 7.51
CA LYS A 109 16.67 -0.36 7.76
C LYS A 109 16.79 1.06 7.21
N ILE A 110 15.92 1.45 6.28
CA ILE A 110 16.07 2.69 5.51
C ILE A 110 14.88 3.64 5.65
N ILE A 111 13.70 3.13 6.03
CA ILE A 111 12.51 3.94 6.30
C ILE A 111 12.37 4.12 7.81
N ASP A 112 12.21 5.37 8.22
CA ASP A 112 11.82 5.70 9.59
C ASP A 112 10.30 5.47 9.79
N PHE A 113 9.91 4.21 10.04
CA PHE A 113 8.52 3.87 10.29
C PHE A 113 7.96 4.53 11.56
N LYS A 114 8.81 4.86 12.54
CA LYS A 114 8.38 5.60 13.74
C LYS A 114 7.93 7.01 13.37
N LYS A 115 8.60 7.66 12.41
CA LYS A 115 8.15 8.95 11.87
C LYS A 115 6.80 8.83 11.15
N ILE A 116 6.56 7.74 10.43
CA ILE A 116 5.25 7.46 9.79
C ILE A 116 4.16 7.25 10.84
N GLU A 117 4.40 6.43 11.86
CA GLU A 117 3.46 6.24 12.98
C GLU A 117 3.13 7.56 13.68
N ASN A 118 4.13 8.41 13.91
CA ASN A 118 3.91 9.75 14.47
C ASN A 118 3.01 10.62 13.59
N LYS A 119 3.04 10.47 12.26
CA LYS A 119 2.12 11.19 11.35
C LYS A 119 0.68 10.73 11.55
N GLU A 120 0.43 9.44 11.73
CA GLU A 120 -0.91 8.92 12.06
C GLU A 120 -1.41 9.45 13.41
N LEU A 121 -0.53 9.51 14.43
CA LEU A 121 -0.89 10.07 15.74
C LEU A 121 -1.27 11.56 15.64
N LEU A 122 -0.50 12.34 14.87
CA LEU A 122 -0.80 13.75 14.63
C LEU A 122 -2.12 13.94 13.87
N PHE A 123 -2.40 13.06 12.90
CA PHE A 123 -3.67 13.04 12.20
C PHE A 123 -4.84 12.81 13.17
N ASN A 124 -4.76 11.75 13.98
CA ASN A 124 -5.78 11.44 14.98
C ASN A 124 -5.99 12.58 15.98
N LYS A 125 -4.92 13.25 16.40
CA LYS A 125 -5.01 14.45 17.25
C LYS A 125 -5.72 15.61 16.56
N LYS A 126 -5.43 15.86 15.28
CA LYS A 126 -6.05 16.93 14.48
C LYS A 126 -7.56 16.72 14.33
N TYR A 127 -7.99 15.49 14.11
CA TYR A 127 -9.40 15.14 13.88
C TYR A 127 -10.14 14.67 15.14
N ASN A 128 -9.49 14.67 16.30
CA ASN A 128 -10.03 14.14 17.55
C ASN A 128 -10.61 12.72 17.36
N SER A 129 -9.85 11.86 16.69
CA SER A 129 -10.24 10.51 16.31
C SER A 129 -9.26 9.46 16.84
N SER A 130 -9.62 8.18 16.69
CA SER A 130 -8.77 7.03 16.96
C SER A 130 -8.96 6.01 15.84
N VAL A 131 -8.55 6.37 14.63
CA VAL A 131 -8.62 5.51 13.44
C VAL A 131 -7.24 5.01 13.05
N ASN A 132 -7.19 3.88 12.36
CA ASN A 132 -5.95 3.33 11.81
C ASN A 132 -5.86 3.67 10.31
N LEU A 133 -4.79 4.33 9.90
CA LEU A 133 -4.56 4.70 8.49
C LEU A 133 -3.76 3.63 7.73
N TYR A 134 -3.22 2.64 8.43
CA TYR A 134 -2.44 1.52 7.91
C TYR A 134 -1.29 1.97 6.99
N LEU A 135 -0.67 3.14 7.24
CA LEU A 135 0.34 3.72 6.35
C LEU A 135 1.56 2.82 6.22
N SER A 136 2.04 2.24 7.33
CA SER A 136 3.16 1.30 7.30
C SER A 136 2.84 0.07 6.44
N ARG A 137 1.62 -0.47 6.54
CA ARG A 137 1.18 -1.62 5.73
C ARG A 137 1.11 -1.28 4.25
N PHE A 138 0.54 -0.11 3.93
CA PHE A 138 0.52 0.41 2.57
C PHE A 138 1.94 0.57 2.01
N ILE A 139 2.87 1.15 2.77
CA ILE A 139 4.27 1.34 2.35
C ILE A 139 4.93 -0.01 2.02
N TYR A 140 4.75 -1.04 2.85
CA TYR A 140 5.26 -2.38 2.53
C TYR A 140 4.68 -2.92 1.22
N GLN A 141 3.36 -2.84 1.06
CA GLN A 141 2.69 -3.29 -0.15
C GLN A 141 3.21 -2.55 -1.39
N TYR A 142 3.35 -1.22 -1.32
CA TYR A 142 3.90 -0.40 -2.38
C TYR A 142 5.32 -0.84 -2.75
N LEU A 143 6.21 -1.03 -1.76
CA LEU A 143 7.59 -1.44 -1.99
C LEU A 143 7.69 -2.85 -2.57
N HIS A 144 6.86 -3.79 -2.12
CA HIS A 144 6.79 -5.13 -2.72
C HIS A 144 6.33 -5.04 -4.18
N CYS A 145 5.27 -4.28 -4.45
CA CYS A 145 4.81 -4.10 -5.83
C CYS A 145 5.90 -3.46 -6.69
N LEU A 146 6.53 -2.38 -6.24
CA LEU A 146 7.62 -1.70 -6.95
C LEU A 146 8.80 -2.64 -7.21
N TYR A 147 9.22 -3.38 -6.19
CA TYR A 147 10.33 -4.32 -6.27
C TYR A 147 10.07 -5.40 -7.32
N PHE A 148 8.92 -6.07 -7.23
CA PHE A 148 8.61 -7.24 -8.05
C PHE A 148 8.16 -6.88 -9.48
N LYS A 149 7.51 -5.73 -9.70
CA LYS A 149 7.09 -5.28 -11.04
C LYS A 149 8.28 -5.09 -12.00
N ARG A 150 9.49 -4.84 -11.46
CA ARG A 150 10.74 -4.77 -12.25
C ARG A 150 11.12 -6.12 -12.87
N TYR A 151 10.76 -7.23 -12.24
CA TYR A 151 11.05 -8.58 -12.73
C TYR A 151 9.91 -9.18 -13.55
N ASP A 152 8.68 -8.78 -13.27
CA ASP A 152 7.50 -9.21 -14.03
C ASP A 152 6.43 -8.11 -14.05
N LYS A 153 6.20 -7.57 -15.26
CA LYS A 153 5.22 -6.49 -15.49
C LYS A 153 3.77 -6.93 -15.22
N ASN A 154 3.48 -8.22 -15.21
CA ASN A 154 2.12 -8.76 -15.01
C ASN A 154 1.76 -8.96 -13.53
N ILE A 155 2.70 -8.76 -12.61
CA ILE A 155 2.44 -8.92 -11.18
C ILE A 155 1.35 -7.96 -10.71
N PRO A 156 0.33 -8.43 -9.97
CA PRO A 156 -0.68 -7.56 -9.37
C PRO A 156 -0.03 -6.47 -8.53
N SER A 157 -0.33 -5.22 -8.84
CA SER A 157 0.39 -4.06 -8.30
C SER A 157 -0.51 -3.01 -7.69
N PHE A 158 -1.52 -3.45 -6.93
CA PHE A 158 -2.50 -2.55 -6.29
C PHE A 158 -1.86 -1.38 -5.54
N GLY A 159 -0.77 -1.63 -4.81
CA GLY A 159 -0.03 -0.59 -4.08
C GLY A 159 0.53 0.51 -5.00
N LEU A 160 0.98 0.17 -6.22
CA LEU A 160 1.41 1.16 -7.22
C LEU A 160 0.21 1.94 -7.78
N ASP A 161 -0.90 1.25 -8.06
CA ASP A 161 -2.08 1.86 -8.68
C ASP A 161 -2.76 2.93 -7.82
N ILE A 162 -2.56 2.86 -6.50
CA ILE A 162 -3.16 3.78 -5.53
C ILE A 162 -2.15 4.77 -4.92
N PHE A 163 -0.86 4.64 -5.24
CA PHE A 163 0.19 5.44 -4.61
C PHE A 163 0.00 6.93 -4.85
N ASP A 164 -0.45 7.32 -6.04
CA ASP A 164 -0.59 8.73 -6.39
C ASP A 164 -1.64 9.47 -5.53
N ILE A 165 -2.62 8.76 -4.98
CA ILE A 165 -3.58 9.32 -4.00
C ILE A 165 -2.84 9.77 -2.74
N TYR A 166 -2.04 8.86 -2.17
CA TYR A 166 -1.26 9.14 -0.97
C TYR A 166 -0.15 10.16 -1.23
N ARG A 167 0.52 10.06 -2.38
CA ARG A 167 1.55 11.02 -2.84
C ARG A 167 1.03 12.45 -2.80
N ASN A 168 -0.21 12.65 -3.19
CA ASN A 168 -0.88 13.96 -3.19
C ASN A 168 -1.53 14.33 -1.84
N GLY A 169 -1.24 13.59 -0.76
CA GLY A 169 -1.70 13.91 0.59
C GLY A 169 -3.17 13.59 0.87
N HIS A 170 -3.82 12.80 0.01
CA HIS A 170 -5.17 12.26 0.24
C HIS A 170 -5.12 10.93 0.97
N LEU A 171 -6.27 10.44 1.44
CA LEU A 171 -6.37 9.15 2.13
C LEU A 171 -7.41 8.24 1.46
N ILE A 172 -7.07 6.96 1.35
CA ILE A 172 -8.04 5.93 0.96
C ILE A 172 -8.81 5.50 2.21
N LEU A 173 -10.11 5.34 2.06
CA LEU A 173 -11.03 5.01 3.15
C LEU A 173 -11.50 3.55 3.10
N GLY A 174 -11.41 2.93 1.93
CA GLY A 174 -11.92 1.61 1.66
C GLY A 174 -12.35 1.46 0.21
N TRP A 175 -13.17 0.44 -0.04
CA TRP A 175 -13.63 0.09 -1.38
C TRP A 175 -15.11 -0.23 -1.37
N LYS A 176 -15.88 0.44 -2.23
CA LYS A 176 -17.28 0.12 -2.46
C LYS A 176 -17.39 -0.97 -3.52
N GLY A 177 -17.76 -2.18 -3.10
CA GLY A 177 -17.83 -3.37 -3.93
C GLY A 177 -17.52 -4.62 -3.12
N SER A 178 -17.16 -5.69 -3.81
CA SER A 178 -16.81 -6.96 -3.19
C SER A 178 -15.74 -7.67 -4.00
N PHE A 179 -14.86 -8.41 -3.33
CA PHE A 179 -13.84 -9.21 -3.99
C PHE A 179 -14.21 -10.69 -4.04
N PRO A 180 -13.81 -11.40 -5.10
CA PRO A 180 -13.94 -12.86 -5.15
C PRO A 180 -13.18 -13.53 -3.99
N SER A 181 -13.80 -14.54 -3.39
CA SER A 181 -13.16 -15.39 -2.38
C SER A 181 -13.04 -16.82 -2.90
N PRO A 182 -11.83 -17.41 -2.98
CA PRO A 182 -10.56 -16.84 -2.49
C PRO A 182 -9.94 -15.80 -3.48
N PRO A 183 -9.04 -14.90 -3.02
CA PRO A 183 -8.47 -13.83 -3.85
C PRO A 183 -7.71 -14.38 -5.07
N PRO A 184 -7.95 -13.92 -6.31
CA PRO A 184 -7.32 -14.47 -7.50
C PRO A 184 -5.89 -13.94 -7.68
N ALA A 185 -5.05 -14.69 -8.41
CA ALA A 185 -3.70 -14.28 -8.78
C ALA A 185 -3.69 -13.32 -10.00
N ARG A 186 -4.44 -12.21 -9.91
CA ARG A 186 -4.53 -11.19 -10.98
C ARG A 186 -4.73 -9.80 -10.37
N GLU A 187 -4.63 -8.75 -11.17
CA GLU A 187 -4.90 -7.37 -10.74
C GLU A 187 -6.32 -7.23 -10.14
N ILE A 188 -6.48 -6.24 -9.24
CA ILE A 188 -7.81 -5.69 -8.93
C ILE A 188 -8.27 -4.94 -10.18
N MET A 189 -9.47 -5.28 -10.65
CA MET A 189 -9.98 -4.72 -11.88
C MET A 189 -10.89 -3.52 -11.59
N PRO A 190 -10.87 -2.45 -12.42
CA PRO A 190 -11.71 -1.27 -12.19
C PRO A 190 -13.22 -1.54 -12.10
N GLU A 191 -13.69 -2.62 -12.69
CA GLU A 191 -15.09 -3.07 -12.63
C GLU A 191 -15.48 -3.74 -11.30
N GLU A 192 -14.51 -4.12 -10.45
CA GLU A 192 -14.79 -4.80 -9.17
C GLU A 192 -15.31 -3.83 -8.08
N GLY A 193 -15.34 -2.53 -8.36
CA GLY A 193 -15.88 -1.53 -7.44
C GLY A 193 -15.30 -0.13 -7.61
N ILE A 194 -15.39 0.65 -6.54
CA ILE A 194 -15.09 2.07 -6.51
C ILE A 194 -14.22 2.36 -5.28
N LEU A 195 -13.10 3.01 -5.50
CA LEU A 195 -12.19 3.43 -4.44
C LEU A 195 -12.77 4.64 -3.70
N LEU A 196 -12.83 4.56 -2.37
CA LEU A 196 -13.28 5.66 -1.52
C LEU A 196 -12.07 6.49 -1.10
N VAL A 197 -12.10 7.79 -1.37
CA VAL A 197 -10.95 8.68 -1.11
C VAL A 197 -11.43 9.95 -0.39
N TRP A 198 -10.67 10.41 0.59
CA TRP A 198 -10.88 11.66 1.32
C TRP A 198 -9.94 12.76 0.83
#